data_AF-A0A813FID4-F1
#
_entry.id   AF-A0A813FID4-F1
#
_cell.length_a   1.000
_cell.length_b   1.000
_cell.length_c   1.000
_cell.angle_alpha   90.00
_cell.angle_beta   90.00
_cell.angle_gamma   90.00
#
_symmetry.space_group_name_H-M   'P 1'
#
loop_
_entity.id
_entity.type
_entity.pdbx_description
1 polymer ?
#
loop_
_entity_poly.entity_id
_entity_poly.type
_entity_poly.pdbx_seq_one_letter_code
_entity_poly.pdbx_strand_id
1 'polypeptide(L)'
;DKLPLLCAIARKFDLDEPVVSEPFTSSSSLPVAKPEAALAAKVSPLLLAVAQACPANLTGADVSVLCADAYGVAQREYIALLHDVADRLKCSISTLLLFLDQLELKLSGAGEVGAAANGSRRIDLLGLTATAGGDSSAFVPVFPPKTAKAKGGLVLYGSHGTPGACVLAHHTGGSSAEGLRDVCAAVAFEALEQPQPQQLLESWQAFCQGSSLGRESATRSSLGAATSCTVVQGLDLSKPLRVRVGRRHFQEALNGLQPSVPPEDLQRYEVLRAEYSNTKGI
;
A
#
# COMPACT_ATOMS: atom_id res chain seq x y z
N ASP A 1 -1.65 0.42 31.57
CA ASP A 1 -1.09 0.81 30.27
C ASP A 1 -1.02 -0.42 29.36
N LYS A 2 -1.66 -0.38 28.18
CA LYS A 2 -1.67 -1.49 27.19
C LYS A 2 -0.70 -1.24 26.04
N LEU A 3 -0.12 -0.05 25.97
CA LEU A 3 0.72 0.38 24.86
C LEU A 3 1.93 -0.53 24.63
N PRO A 4 2.66 -1.02 25.66
CA PRO A 4 3.79 -1.93 25.42
C PRO A 4 3.38 -3.24 24.75
N LEU A 5 2.20 -3.79 25.08
CA LEU A 5 1.66 -5.02 24.49
C LEU A 5 1.26 -4.79 23.03
N LEU A 6 0.52 -3.70 22.76
CA LEU A 6 0.15 -3.31 21.40
C LEU A 6 1.39 -3.11 20.53
N CYS A 7 2.40 -2.38 21.02
CA CYS A 7 3.67 -2.19 20.32
C CYS A 7 4.41 -3.52 20.07
N ALA A 8 4.36 -4.49 20.98
CA ALA A 8 5.01 -5.78 20.80
C ALA A 8 4.31 -6.62 19.72
N ILE A 9 2.99 -6.68 19.75
CA ILE A 9 2.18 -7.49 18.84
C ILE A 9 2.16 -6.85 17.44
N ALA A 10 2.02 -5.52 17.37
CA ALA A 10 1.89 -4.79 16.11
C ALA A 10 3.14 -4.78 15.23
N ARG A 11 4.31 -5.16 15.76
CA ARG A 11 5.54 -5.36 14.97
C ARG A 11 5.39 -6.38 13.83
N LYS A 12 4.37 -7.24 13.90
CA LYS A 12 4.06 -8.24 12.87
C LYS A 12 3.17 -7.71 11.75
N PHE A 13 2.63 -6.51 11.89
CA PHE A 13 1.72 -5.91 10.91
C PHE A 13 2.38 -4.69 10.27
N ASP A 14 2.08 -4.47 8.99
CA ASP A 14 2.32 -3.17 8.38
C ASP A 14 1.15 -2.26 8.82
N LEU A 15 1.45 -1.22 9.61
CA LEU A 15 0.43 -0.27 10.09
C LEU A 15 0.17 0.79 9.04
N ASP A 16 -1.10 1.16 8.86
CA ASP A 16 -1.48 2.27 7.99
C ASP A 16 -1.38 3.58 8.80
N GLU A 17 -0.17 4.08 8.92
CA GLU A 17 0.10 5.35 9.61
C GLU A 17 -0.13 6.52 8.67
N PRO A 18 -0.85 7.57 9.13
CA PRO A 18 -0.91 8.80 8.36
C PRO A 18 0.50 9.33 8.21
N VAL A 19 0.88 9.71 6.99
CA VAL A 19 2.16 10.39 6.73
C VAL A 19 2.12 11.71 7.50
N VAL A 20 2.71 11.72 8.69
CA VAL A 20 2.92 12.96 9.43
C VAL A 20 4.01 13.67 8.67
N SER A 21 3.62 14.66 7.86
CA SER A 21 4.54 15.59 7.23
C SER A 21 5.20 16.40 8.35
N GLU A 22 6.21 15.82 9.01
CA GLU A 22 7.03 16.52 9.99
C GLU A 22 7.59 17.75 9.29
N PRO A 23 7.28 18.97 9.74
CA PRO A 23 7.91 20.15 9.19
C PRO A 23 9.41 19.99 9.45
N PHE A 24 10.20 19.91 8.37
CA PHE A 24 11.66 19.81 8.42
C PHE A 24 12.23 21.03 9.18
N THR A 25 12.29 20.97 10.51
CA THR A 25 13.00 21.94 11.32
C THR A 25 14.46 21.51 11.37
N SER A 26 15.21 21.98 10.38
CA SER A 26 16.65 21.88 10.27
C SER A 26 17.34 22.67 11.38
N SER A 27 17.34 22.19 12.62
CA SER A 27 18.15 22.77 13.70
C SER A 27 18.89 21.69 14.47
N SER A 28 20.09 21.41 13.94
CA SER A 28 21.17 20.64 14.53
C SER A 28 21.71 21.32 15.79
N SER A 29 21.31 20.83 16.96
CA SER A 29 22.13 20.78 18.19
C SER A 29 21.33 20.15 19.34
N LEU A 30 21.20 18.82 19.37
CA LEU A 30 20.56 18.13 20.50
C LEU A 30 21.59 17.52 21.46
N PRO A 31 21.43 17.76 22.78
CA PRO A 31 22.22 17.17 23.84
C PRO A 31 21.89 15.68 24.04
N VAL A 32 22.82 14.95 24.68
CA VAL A 32 22.71 13.53 25.02
C VAL A 32 21.50 13.30 25.95
N ALA A 33 20.35 13.00 25.37
CA ALA A 33 19.12 12.73 26.11
C ALA A 33 19.08 11.29 26.63
N LYS A 34 18.51 11.14 27.83
CA LYS A 34 18.33 9.89 28.59
C LYS A 34 17.64 8.80 27.72
N PRO A 35 18.09 7.53 27.77
CA PRO A 35 17.60 6.45 26.89
C PRO A 35 16.10 6.13 27.02
N GLU A 36 15.44 6.52 28.12
CA GLU A 36 13.98 6.38 28.27
C GLU A 36 13.17 7.30 27.35
N ALA A 37 13.67 8.50 27.03
CA ALA A 37 12.98 9.44 26.15
C ALA A 37 13.02 9.00 24.67
N ALA A 38 14.05 8.22 24.29
CA ALA A 38 14.22 7.72 22.92
C ALA A 38 13.20 6.63 22.54
N LEU A 39 12.61 5.93 23.52
CA LEU A 39 11.60 4.91 23.27
C LEU A 39 10.20 5.51 23.05
N ALA A 40 9.89 6.61 23.76
CA ALA A 40 8.63 7.34 23.62
C ALA A 40 8.48 8.02 22.23
N ALA A 41 9.60 8.44 21.63
CA ALA A 41 9.62 9.07 20.30
C ALA A 41 9.31 8.13 19.12
N LYS A 42 9.14 6.82 19.35
CA LYS A 42 8.87 5.82 18.30
C LYS A 42 7.51 5.15 18.38
N VAL A 43 6.65 5.63 19.28
CA VAL A 43 5.32 5.04 19.43
C VAL A 43 4.44 5.53 18.28
N SER A 44 3.95 4.57 17.49
CA SER A 44 2.95 4.82 16.46
C SER A 44 1.77 5.64 17.01
N PRO A 45 1.40 6.79 16.41
CA PRO A 45 0.25 7.58 16.86
C PRO A 45 -1.06 6.78 16.76
N LEU A 46 -1.12 5.85 15.80
CA LEU A 46 -2.23 4.91 15.64
C LEU A 46 -2.34 3.97 16.85
N LEU A 47 -1.23 3.36 17.28
CA LEU A 47 -1.25 2.45 18.44
C LEU A 47 -1.55 3.19 19.75
N LEU A 48 -1.10 4.45 19.88
CA LEU A 48 -1.45 5.31 21.01
C LEU A 48 -2.97 5.53 21.07
N ALA A 49 -3.58 5.89 19.94
CA ALA A 49 -5.03 6.11 19.85
C ALA A 49 -5.82 4.82 20.15
N VAL A 50 -5.35 3.66 19.66
CA VAL A 50 -5.96 2.36 19.98
C VAL A 50 -5.82 2.05 21.48
N ALA A 51 -4.65 2.27 22.08
CA ALA A 51 -4.41 2.04 23.50
C ALA A 51 -5.32 2.90 24.39
N GLN A 52 -5.62 4.13 23.97
CA GLN A 52 -6.54 5.04 24.68
C GLN A 52 -8.01 4.62 24.53
N ALA A 53 -8.38 4.01 23.40
CA ALA A 53 -9.74 3.51 23.16
C ALA A 53 -10.01 2.17 23.88
N CYS A 54 -8.97 1.41 24.21
CA CYS A 54 -9.08 0.12 24.88
C CYS A 54 -9.66 0.23 26.30
N PRO A 55 -10.71 -0.53 26.64
CA PRO A 55 -11.19 -0.67 28.01
C PRO A 55 -10.11 -1.12 29.00
N ALA A 56 -10.21 -0.64 30.24
CA ALA A 56 -9.23 -0.95 31.29
C ALA A 56 -9.16 -2.47 31.61
N ASN A 57 -10.28 -3.18 31.44
CA ASN A 57 -10.43 -4.61 31.73
C ASN A 57 -9.88 -5.56 30.66
N LEU A 58 -9.33 -5.04 29.55
CA LEU A 58 -8.70 -5.91 28.54
C LEU A 58 -7.43 -6.57 29.09
N THR A 59 -7.34 -7.89 29.04
CA THR A 59 -6.12 -8.62 29.38
C THR A 59 -5.15 -8.66 28.20
N GLY A 60 -3.93 -9.17 28.41
CA GLY A 60 -2.99 -9.38 27.31
C GLY A 60 -3.52 -10.36 26.25
N ALA A 61 -4.35 -11.33 26.64
CA ALA A 61 -5.02 -12.23 25.71
C ALA A 61 -6.02 -11.47 24.84
N ASP A 62 -6.84 -10.61 25.44
CA ASP A 62 -7.81 -9.80 24.70
C ASP A 62 -7.13 -8.85 23.71
N VAL A 63 -5.98 -8.26 24.08
CA VAL A 63 -5.18 -7.44 23.14
C VAL A 63 -4.66 -8.28 21.96
N SER A 64 -4.26 -9.53 22.19
CA SER A 64 -3.85 -10.42 21.11
C SER A 64 -5.00 -10.76 20.17
N VAL A 65 -6.19 -11.03 20.71
CA VAL A 65 -7.42 -11.27 19.94
C VAL A 65 -7.79 -10.02 19.14
N LEU A 66 -7.79 -8.85 19.77
CA LEU A 66 -8.04 -7.56 19.13
C LEU A 66 -7.14 -7.35 17.90
N CYS A 67 -5.84 -7.59 18.03
CA CYS A 67 -4.89 -7.47 16.94
C CYS A 67 -5.15 -8.48 15.81
N ALA A 68 -5.48 -9.73 16.15
CA ALA A 68 -5.80 -10.76 15.17
C ALA A 68 -7.10 -10.43 14.40
N ASP A 69 -8.13 -9.98 15.10
CA ASP A 69 -9.41 -9.60 14.51
C ASP A 69 -9.27 -8.36 13.62
N ALA A 70 -8.51 -7.35 14.06
CA ALA A 70 -8.20 -6.17 13.26
C ALA A 70 -7.47 -6.54 11.96
N TYR A 71 -6.49 -7.46 12.04
CA TYR A 71 -5.84 -7.98 10.85
C TYR A 71 -6.82 -8.76 9.95
N GLY A 72 -7.71 -9.57 10.53
CA GLY A 72 -8.74 -10.28 9.78
C GLY A 72 -9.72 -9.37 9.05
N VAL A 73 -10.12 -8.25 9.67
CA VAL A 73 -10.92 -7.19 9.02
C VAL A 73 -10.14 -6.59 7.84
N ALA A 74 -8.91 -6.15 8.08
CA ALA A 74 -8.04 -5.57 7.06
C ALA A 74 -7.83 -6.51 5.86
N GLN A 75 -7.62 -7.80 6.13
CA GLN A 75 -7.40 -8.82 5.11
C GLN A 75 -8.64 -9.02 4.23
N ARG A 76 -9.85 -9.01 4.81
CA ARG A 76 -11.10 -9.13 4.03
C ARG A 76 -11.30 -7.93 3.12
N GLU A 77 -11.10 -6.71 3.62
CA GLU A 77 -11.19 -5.48 2.81
C GLU A 77 -10.16 -5.50 1.67
N TYR A 78 -8.94 -5.95 1.97
CA TYR A 78 -7.87 -6.04 0.99
C TYR A 78 -8.15 -7.08 -0.12
N ILE A 79 -8.69 -8.24 0.23
CA ILE A 79 -9.11 -9.25 -0.75
C ILE A 79 -10.21 -8.67 -1.66
N ALA A 80 -11.20 -7.98 -1.08
CA ALA A 80 -12.25 -7.33 -1.85
C ALA A 80 -11.70 -6.27 -2.82
N LEU A 81 -10.71 -5.48 -2.38
CA LEU A 81 -10.01 -4.51 -3.22
C LEU A 81 -9.30 -5.18 -4.41
N LEU A 82 -8.58 -6.28 -4.17
CA LEU A 82 -7.89 -7.01 -5.25
C LEU A 82 -8.88 -7.59 -6.27
N HIS A 83 -10.05 -8.06 -5.82
CA HIS A 83 -11.12 -8.49 -6.72
C HIS A 83 -11.66 -7.33 -7.56
N ASP A 84 -11.95 -6.17 -6.95
CA ASP A 84 -12.40 -4.97 -7.68
C ASP A 84 -11.37 -4.52 -8.73
N VAL A 85 -10.08 -4.53 -8.40
CA VAL A 85 -8.99 -4.21 -9.34
C VAL A 85 -8.94 -5.22 -10.49
N ALA A 86 -9.05 -6.53 -10.21
CA ALA A 86 -9.02 -7.56 -11.24
C ALA A 86 -10.22 -7.41 -12.22
N ASP A 87 -11.41 -7.16 -11.68
CA ASP A 87 -12.63 -6.95 -12.46
C ASP A 87 -12.52 -5.70 -13.36
N ARG A 88 -12.00 -4.59 -12.82
CA ARG A 88 -11.75 -3.35 -13.58
C ARG A 88 -10.72 -3.55 -14.68
N LEU A 89 -9.68 -4.34 -14.43
CA LEU A 89 -8.67 -4.73 -15.42
C LEU A 89 -9.17 -5.78 -16.41
N LYS A 90 -10.37 -6.35 -16.20
CA LYS A 90 -10.92 -7.45 -17.00
C LYS A 90 -9.94 -8.63 -17.10
N CYS A 91 -9.30 -8.97 -15.99
CA CYS A 91 -8.37 -10.10 -15.90
C CYS A 91 -8.76 -11.03 -14.73
N SER A 92 -8.21 -12.24 -14.71
CA SER A 92 -8.45 -13.14 -13.58
C SER A 92 -7.68 -12.66 -12.34
N ILE A 93 -8.25 -12.88 -11.14
CA ILE A 93 -7.55 -12.59 -9.88
C ILE A 93 -6.19 -13.29 -9.80
N SER A 94 -6.07 -14.51 -10.33
CA SER A 94 -4.80 -15.24 -10.40
C SER A 94 -3.77 -14.53 -11.28
N THR A 95 -4.19 -13.95 -12.40
CA THR A 95 -3.31 -13.14 -13.27
C THR A 95 -2.81 -11.90 -12.54
N LEU A 96 -3.69 -11.21 -11.81
CA LEU A 96 -3.31 -10.04 -11.00
C LEU A 96 -2.33 -10.44 -9.90
N LEU A 97 -2.62 -11.47 -9.12
CA LEU A 97 -1.75 -11.92 -8.02
C LEU A 97 -0.37 -12.35 -8.52
N LEU A 98 -0.29 -13.10 -9.62
CA LEU A 98 0.99 -13.48 -10.24
C LEU A 98 1.78 -12.26 -10.72
N PHE A 99 1.09 -11.21 -11.18
CA PHE A 99 1.74 -9.96 -11.56
C PHE A 99 2.29 -9.23 -10.35
N LEU A 100 1.49 -9.07 -9.28
CA LEU A 100 1.87 -8.37 -8.06
C LEU A 100 3.00 -9.10 -7.30
N ASP A 101 2.98 -10.43 -7.27
CA ASP A 101 4.08 -11.24 -6.69
C ASP A 101 5.41 -11.01 -7.43
N GLN A 102 5.36 -11.00 -8.77
CA GLN A 102 6.56 -10.69 -9.56
C GLN A 102 7.02 -9.25 -9.38
N LEU A 103 6.09 -8.31 -9.19
CA LEU A 103 6.40 -6.92 -8.90
C LEU A 103 7.13 -6.81 -7.55
N GLU A 104 6.57 -7.40 -6.49
CA GLU A 104 7.18 -7.39 -5.15
C GLU A 104 8.56 -8.07 -5.14
N LEU A 105 8.72 -9.18 -5.87
CA LEU A 105 10.02 -9.86 -6.00
C LEU A 105 11.07 -8.95 -6.64
N LYS A 106 10.73 -8.21 -7.71
CA LYS A 106 11.67 -7.28 -8.35
C LYS A 106 12.00 -6.08 -7.47
N LEU A 107 11.03 -5.59 -6.70
CA LEU A 107 11.25 -4.47 -5.77
C LEU A 107 12.12 -4.90 -4.58
N SER A 108 11.91 -6.12 -4.08
CA SER A 108 12.69 -6.69 -2.97
C SER A 108 14.11 -7.11 -3.39
N GLY A 109 14.28 -7.56 -4.63
CA GLY A 109 15.55 -8.01 -5.20
C GLY A 109 16.58 -6.90 -5.44
N ALA A 110 16.24 -5.63 -5.18
CA ALA A 110 17.13 -4.48 -5.35
C ALA A 110 18.31 -4.41 -4.35
N GLY A 111 18.60 -5.50 -3.61
CA GLY A 111 19.66 -5.61 -2.61
C GLY A 111 20.89 -6.45 -3.03
N GLU A 112 20.82 -7.26 -4.09
CA GLU A 112 22.00 -8.03 -4.54
C GLU A 112 22.78 -7.24 -5.59
N VAL A 113 23.78 -6.51 -5.10
CA VAL A 113 24.81 -5.78 -5.87
C VAL A 113 25.74 -6.81 -6.55
N GLY A 114 25.23 -7.49 -7.57
CA GLY A 114 26.04 -8.22 -8.53
C GLY A 114 26.42 -7.27 -9.67
N ALA A 115 27.63 -6.72 -9.61
CA ALA A 115 28.21 -5.86 -10.65
C ALA A 115 28.38 -6.62 -11.98
N ALA A 116 27.31 -6.75 -12.75
CA ALA A 116 27.38 -7.19 -14.14
C ALA A 116 26.78 -6.08 -15.01
N ALA A 117 27.68 -5.40 -15.71
CA ALA A 117 27.41 -4.37 -16.69
C ALA A 117 26.41 -4.87 -17.74
N ASN A 118 25.15 -4.47 -17.61
CA ASN A 118 24.25 -4.14 -18.72
C ASN A 118 22.93 -3.59 -18.17
N GLY A 119 22.91 -2.26 -17.93
CA GLY A 119 21.73 -1.41 -18.08
C GLY A 119 20.45 -1.73 -17.31
N SER A 120 20.48 -2.59 -16.28
CA SER A 120 19.29 -2.92 -15.49
C SER A 120 18.89 -1.73 -14.63
N ARG A 121 17.98 -0.90 -15.14
CA ARG A 121 17.43 0.28 -14.46
C ARG A 121 16.76 -0.16 -13.17
N ARG A 122 17.25 0.34 -12.03
CA ARG A 122 16.60 0.18 -10.73
C ARG A 122 15.21 0.83 -10.82
N ILE A 123 14.16 0.05 -10.59
CA ILE A 123 12.80 0.57 -10.54
C ILE A 123 12.62 1.14 -9.13
N ASP A 124 12.97 2.41 -8.97
CA ASP A 124 12.52 3.16 -7.82
C ASP A 124 11.12 3.68 -8.17
N LEU A 125 10.05 3.05 -7.68
CA LEU A 125 8.66 3.48 -7.93
C LEU A 125 8.43 4.95 -7.54
N LEU A 126 9.17 5.43 -6.53
CA LEU A 126 9.19 6.83 -6.08
C LEU A 126 10.14 7.67 -6.94
N GLY A 127 11.22 7.07 -7.43
CA GLY A 127 12.24 7.66 -8.30
C GLY A 127 12.04 7.43 -9.80
N LEU A 128 10.84 7.05 -10.27
CA LEU A 128 10.45 6.89 -11.69
C LEU A 128 10.40 8.25 -12.40
N THR A 129 11.47 9.02 -12.29
CA THR A 129 11.80 10.06 -13.23
C THR A 129 12.38 9.34 -14.44
N ALA A 130 11.60 9.18 -15.51
CA ALA A 130 12.18 8.69 -16.75
C ALA A 130 13.30 9.67 -17.11
N THR A 131 14.55 9.19 -17.15
CA THR A 131 15.68 10.05 -17.49
C THR A 131 15.43 10.62 -18.87
N ALA A 132 15.23 11.94 -18.91
CA ALA A 132 14.79 12.71 -20.07
C ALA A 132 15.66 12.43 -21.30
N GLY A 133 15.20 11.51 -22.14
CA GLY A 133 15.78 11.21 -23.44
C GLY A 133 14.81 11.62 -24.53
N GLY A 134 14.79 12.91 -24.87
CA GLY A 134 14.34 13.46 -26.17
C GLY A 134 12.85 13.42 -26.53
N ASP A 135 12.11 12.36 -26.18
CA ASP A 135 10.75 12.17 -26.66
C ASP A 135 9.73 12.31 -25.52
N SER A 136 8.75 13.19 -25.74
CA SER A 136 7.67 13.56 -24.82
C SER A 136 6.63 12.44 -24.65
N SER A 137 7.05 11.19 -24.47
CA SER A 137 6.13 10.12 -24.10
C SER A 137 5.74 10.28 -22.63
N ALA A 138 4.47 10.61 -22.37
CA ALA A 138 3.95 10.85 -21.02
C ALA A 138 4.02 9.61 -20.11
N PHE A 139 4.08 8.41 -20.68
CA PHE A 139 4.14 7.15 -19.94
C PHE A 139 5.19 6.21 -20.49
N VAL A 140 5.91 5.54 -19.58
CA VAL A 140 6.94 4.56 -19.91
C VAL A 140 6.58 3.23 -19.26
N PRO A 141 6.64 2.08 -19.96
CA PRO A 141 6.44 0.77 -19.35
C PRO A 141 7.57 0.48 -18.36
N VAL A 142 7.22 0.35 -17.10
CA VAL A 142 8.15 0.08 -15.99
C VAL A 142 8.24 -1.41 -15.71
N PHE A 143 7.13 -2.12 -15.87
CA PHE A 143 7.06 -3.56 -15.66
C PHE A 143 6.38 -4.24 -16.85
N PRO A 144 7.12 -4.53 -17.93
CA PRO A 144 6.59 -5.23 -19.10
C PRO A 144 6.35 -6.72 -18.79
N PRO A 145 5.51 -7.41 -19.58
CA PRO A 145 5.24 -8.82 -19.38
C PRO A 145 6.51 -9.63 -19.65
N LYS A 146 6.80 -10.65 -18.82
CA LYS A 146 8.06 -11.41 -18.88
C LYS A 146 8.34 -12.11 -20.21
N THR A 147 7.31 -12.37 -21.02
CA THR A 147 7.48 -13.10 -22.28
C THR A 147 7.13 -12.20 -23.45
N ALA A 148 8.14 -11.89 -24.28
CA ALA A 148 7.96 -11.16 -25.55
C ALA A 148 7.02 -11.89 -26.53
N LYS A 149 6.66 -13.16 -26.24
CA LYS A 149 5.73 -13.99 -27.02
C LYS A 149 4.32 -14.07 -26.42
N ALA A 150 4.06 -13.53 -25.23
CA ALA A 150 2.71 -13.54 -24.69
C ALA A 150 1.79 -12.64 -25.51
N LYS A 151 0.63 -13.19 -25.87
CA LYS A 151 -0.44 -12.49 -26.60
C LYS A 151 -1.29 -11.60 -25.69
N GLY A 152 -0.65 -10.90 -24.75
CA GLY A 152 -1.32 -10.07 -23.77
C GLY A 152 -0.78 -10.25 -22.36
N GLY A 153 -1.24 -9.41 -21.45
CA GLY A 153 -0.82 -9.42 -20.05
C GLY A 153 -0.98 -8.06 -19.39
N LEU A 154 -0.66 -8.04 -18.09
CA LEU A 154 -0.64 -6.83 -17.30
C LEU A 154 0.71 -6.11 -17.48
N VAL A 155 0.64 -4.79 -17.61
CA VAL A 155 1.80 -3.90 -17.77
C VAL A 155 1.65 -2.70 -16.85
N LEU A 156 2.67 -2.42 -16.04
CA LEU A 156 2.71 -1.21 -15.22
C LEU A 156 3.44 -0.10 -15.96
N TYR A 157 2.77 1.03 -16.14
CA TYR A 157 3.28 2.25 -16.71
C TYR A 157 3.54 3.29 -15.62
N GLY A 158 4.70 3.94 -15.66
CA GLY A 158 5.00 5.10 -14.83
C GLY A 158 4.71 6.38 -15.61
N SER A 159 4.11 7.37 -14.95
CA SER A 159 3.89 8.70 -15.52
C SER A 159 5.16 9.56 -15.44
N HIS A 160 5.48 10.27 -16.52
CA HIS A 160 6.59 11.21 -16.55
C HIS A 160 6.20 12.52 -15.84
N GLY A 161 6.97 12.92 -14.81
CA GLY A 161 6.81 14.21 -14.12
C GLY A 161 5.94 14.19 -12.86
N THR A 162 5.24 13.08 -12.59
CA THR A 162 4.47 12.86 -11.35
C THR A 162 4.99 11.63 -10.63
N PRO A 163 5.95 11.79 -9.68
CA PRO A 163 6.51 10.69 -8.90
C PRO A 163 5.43 9.82 -8.23
N GLY A 164 5.59 8.50 -8.30
CA GLY A 164 4.65 7.53 -7.72
C GLY A 164 3.34 7.32 -8.49
N ALA A 165 3.00 8.18 -9.44
CA ALA A 165 1.81 8.02 -10.26
C ALA A 165 2.02 6.93 -11.33
N CYS A 166 1.17 5.93 -11.32
CA CYS A 166 1.31 4.77 -12.21
C CYS A 166 -0.05 4.25 -12.69
N VAL A 167 -0.02 3.57 -13.83
CA VAL A 167 -1.20 2.98 -14.47
C VAL A 167 -0.90 1.52 -14.77
N LEU A 168 -1.71 0.62 -14.23
CA LEU A 168 -1.69 -0.79 -14.59
C LEU A 168 -2.68 -1.01 -15.73
N ALA A 169 -2.20 -1.50 -16.86
CA ALA A 169 -3.01 -1.73 -18.04
C ALA A 169 -3.03 -3.22 -18.39
N HIS A 170 -4.18 -3.71 -18.83
CA HIS A 170 -4.34 -5.06 -19.36
C HIS A 170 -4.38 -5.03 -20.88
N HIS A 171 -3.39 -5.67 -21.49
CA HIS A 171 -3.27 -5.83 -22.94
C HIS A 171 -3.86 -7.17 -23.36
N THR A 172 -4.71 -7.18 -24.38
CA THR A 172 -5.39 -8.39 -24.88
C THR A 172 -4.81 -8.94 -26.18
N GLY A 173 -3.86 -8.22 -26.78
CA GLY A 173 -3.21 -8.59 -28.03
C GLY A 173 -1.71 -8.87 -27.88
N GLY A 174 -1.10 -9.39 -28.95
CA GLY A 174 0.35 -9.59 -29.05
C GLY A 174 1.08 -8.29 -28.77
N SER A 175 1.71 -8.21 -27.60
CA SER A 175 2.47 -7.06 -27.15
C SER A 175 3.68 -6.85 -28.06
N SER A 176 3.49 -6.25 -29.23
CA SER A 176 4.56 -5.50 -29.85
C SER A 176 4.93 -4.40 -28.85
N ALA A 177 6.21 -4.33 -28.48
CA ALA A 177 6.73 -3.40 -27.46
C ALA A 177 6.39 -1.92 -27.73
N GLU A 178 5.85 -1.62 -28.92
CA GLU A 178 5.54 -0.28 -29.40
C GLU A 178 4.02 0.00 -29.54
N GLY A 179 3.13 -0.92 -29.19
CA GLY A 179 1.69 -0.79 -29.49
C GLY A 179 0.76 -0.69 -28.28
N LEU A 180 0.31 0.52 -27.93
CA LEU A 180 -0.85 0.75 -27.04
C LEU A 180 -2.20 0.33 -27.63
N ARG A 181 -2.20 -0.22 -28.85
CA ARG A 181 -3.42 -0.48 -29.63
C ARG A 181 -4.32 -1.57 -29.03
N ASP A 182 -3.81 -2.35 -28.08
CA ASP A 182 -4.50 -3.53 -27.54
C ASP A 182 -4.84 -3.43 -26.03
N VAL A 183 -4.84 -2.22 -25.46
CA VAL A 183 -5.25 -2.03 -24.05
C VAL A 183 -6.76 -2.20 -23.93
N CYS A 184 -7.19 -3.20 -23.16
CA CYS A 184 -8.62 -3.50 -22.94
C CYS A 184 -9.20 -2.78 -21.71
N ALA A 185 -8.34 -2.54 -20.71
CA ALA A 185 -8.69 -1.85 -19.48
C ALA A 185 -7.43 -1.31 -18.80
N ALA A 186 -7.61 -0.27 -17.99
CA ALA A 186 -6.53 0.29 -17.19
C ALA A 186 -7.05 0.73 -15.81
N VAL A 187 -6.16 0.66 -14.81
CA VAL A 187 -6.41 1.16 -13.46
C VAL A 187 -5.27 2.10 -13.09
N ALA A 188 -5.62 3.31 -12.70
CA ALA A 188 -4.69 4.31 -12.22
C ALA A 188 -4.55 4.20 -10.70
N PHE A 189 -3.31 4.22 -10.21
CA PHE A 189 -2.99 4.24 -8.78
C PHE A 189 -2.40 5.59 -8.42
N GLU A 190 -2.93 6.14 -7.33
CA GLU A 190 -2.55 7.44 -6.82
C GLU A 190 -1.36 7.30 -5.85
N ALA A 191 -0.37 8.17 -6.02
CA ALA A 191 0.66 8.33 -5.01
C ALA A 191 0.03 8.96 -3.76
N LEU A 192 0.36 8.45 -2.58
CA LEU A 192 -0.18 8.91 -1.29
C LEU A 192 -0.02 10.43 -1.05
N GLU A 193 0.82 11.12 -1.81
CA GLU A 193 1.23 12.51 -1.57
C GLU A 193 0.71 13.53 -2.60
N GLN A 194 0.05 13.13 -3.71
CA GLN A 194 -0.43 14.09 -4.71
C GLN A 194 -1.86 13.79 -5.23
N PRO A 195 -2.85 14.64 -4.90
CA PRO A 195 -4.26 14.36 -5.14
C PRO A 195 -4.80 14.90 -6.47
N GLN A 196 -4.24 14.49 -7.62
CA GLN A 196 -4.80 14.87 -8.93
C GLN A 196 -5.02 13.68 -9.86
N PRO A 197 -5.95 12.78 -9.51
CA PRO A 197 -6.20 11.56 -10.27
C PRO A 197 -6.80 11.84 -11.65
N GLN A 198 -7.52 12.97 -11.79
CA GLN A 198 -8.07 13.41 -13.08
C GLN A 198 -6.99 13.76 -14.09
N GLN A 199 -5.91 14.43 -13.68
CA GLN A 199 -4.80 14.78 -14.58
C GLN A 199 -4.07 13.54 -15.08
N LEU A 200 -3.86 12.55 -14.22
CA LEU A 200 -3.25 11.26 -14.60
C LEU A 200 -4.12 10.53 -15.62
N LEU A 201 -5.43 10.54 -15.42
CA LEU A 201 -6.41 9.94 -16.32
C LEU A 201 -6.44 10.63 -17.70
N GLU A 202 -6.49 11.96 -17.72
CA GLU A 202 -6.45 12.77 -18.95
C GLU A 202 -5.13 12.54 -19.70
N SER A 203 -4.01 12.54 -18.98
CA SER A 203 -2.68 12.26 -19.55
C SER A 203 -2.63 10.86 -20.14
N TRP A 204 -3.20 9.86 -19.46
CA TRP A 204 -3.26 8.48 -19.95
C TRP A 204 -4.12 8.36 -21.21
N GLN A 205 -5.26 9.05 -21.25
CA GLN A 205 -6.12 9.09 -22.43
C GLN A 205 -5.43 9.75 -23.61
N ALA A 206 -4.78 10.89 -23.39
CA ALA A 206 -4.00 11.60 -24.41
C ALA A 206 -2.85 10.71 -24.94
N PHE A 207 -2.16 10.01 -24.04
CA PHE A 207 -1.12 9.04 -24.39
C PHE A 207 -1.64 7.92 -25.29
N CYS A 208 -2.80 7.33 -24.96
CA CYS A 208 -3.42 6.30 -25.78
C CYS A 208 -3.85 6.82 -27.18
N GLN A 209 -4.28 8.08 -27.28
CA GLN A 209 -4.72 8.70 -28.54
C GLN A 209 -3.54 9.12 -29.44
N GLY A 210 -2.48 9.68 -28.86
CA GLY A 210 -1.32 10.23 -29.59
C GLY A 210 -0.53 9.19 -30.37
N SER A 211 -0.50 7.93 -29.92
CA SER A 211 0.23 6.84 -30.61
C SER A 211 -0.41 6.36 -31.92
N SER A 212 -1.51 6.99 -32.38
CA SER A 212 -2.21 6.62 -33.61
C SER A 212 -1.73 7.36 -34.87
N LEU A 213 -0.92 8.41 -34.75
CA LEU A 213 -0.65 9.40 -35.80
C LEU A 213 0.26 8.96 -36.98
N GLY A 214 0.72 7.70 -37.04
CA GLY A 214 1.76 7.28 -38.01
C GLY A 214 1.31 6.42 -39.20
N ARG A 215 0.03 6.04 -39.35
CA ARG A 215 -0.36 5.10 -40.42
C ARG A 215 -1.77 5.35 -40.92
N GLU A 216 -1.91 6.30 -41.83
CA GLU A 216 -3.09 6.47 -42.67
C GLU A 216 -3.24 5.24 -43.57
N SER A 217 -4.01 4.24 -43.13
CA SER A 217 -4.57 3.26 -44.05
C SER A 217 -6.00 2.97 -43.64
N ALA A 218 -6.89 3.30 -44.57
CA ALA A 218 -8.30 3.54 -44.38
C ALA A 218 -9.08 2.25 -44.12
N THR A 219 -9.26 1.88 -42.85
CA THR A 219 -10.40 1.07 -42.39
C THR A 219 -10.83 1.56 -41.01
N ARG A 220 -11.46 2.75 -40.98
CA ARG A 220 -12.19 3.30 -39.82
C ARG A 220 -13.44 2.44 -39.59
N SER A 221 -13.44 1.50 -38.65
CA SER A 221 -14.73 0.98 -38.14
C SER A 221 -14.76 0.27 -36.79
N SER A 222 -13.70 0.21 -35.98
CA SER A 222 -13.82 -0.45 -34.67
C SER A 222 -12.91 0.06 -33.55
N LEU A 223 -12.40 1.29 -33.62
CA LEU A 223 -11.66 1.92 -32.51
C LEU A 223 -12.62 2.47 -31.42
N GLY A 224 -13.65 1.70 -31.09
CA GLY A 224 -14.72 2.06 -30.16
C GLY A 224 -14.55 1.53 -28.75
N ALA A 225 -13.43 0.87 -28.44
CA ALA A 225 -13.11 0.51 -27.06
C ALA A 225 -12.40 1.71 -26.42
N ALA A 226 -13.18 2.68 -25.94
CA ALA A 226 -12.66 3.65 -24.98
C ALA A 226 -12.00 2.85 -23.86
N THR A 227 -10.69 3.04 -23.67
CA THR A 227 -9.94 2.45 -22.58
C THR A 227 -10.56 2.94 -21.29
N SER A 228 -11.45 2.13 -20.69
CA SER A 228 -12.05 2.45 -19.40
C SER A 228 -10.90 2.45 -18.39
N CYS A 229 -10.46 3.64 -18.01
CA CYS A 229 -9.45 3.83 -17.00
C CYS A 229 -10.14 4.38 -15.75
N THR A 230 -9.99 3.67 -14.64
CA THR A 230 -10.58 4.05 -13.36
C THR A 230 -9.51 4.19 -12.30
N VAL A 231 -9.72 5.09 -11.36
CA VAL A 231 -8.81 5.33 -10.25
C VAL A 231 -9.18 4.37 -9.12
N VAL A 232 -8.18 3.70 -8.55
CA VAL A 232 -8.34 2.85 -7.37
C VAL A 232 -7.41 3.36 -6.27
N GLN A 233 -7.97 3.51 -5.06
CA GLN A 233 -7.24 3.93 -3.86
C GLN A 233 -7.04 2.73 -2.93
N GLY A 234 -6.02 2.82 -2.06
CA GLY A 234 -5.75 1.83 -1.02
C GLY A 234 -4.84 0.66 -1.43
N LEU A 235 -4.46 0.54 -2.71
CA LEU A 235 -3.46 -0.44 -3.14
C LEU A 235 -2.09 0.21 -3.28
N ASP A 236 -1.17 -0.12 -2.38
CA ASP A 236 0.23 0.34 -2.43
C ASP A 236 1.06 -0.62 -3.29
N LEU A 237 1.45 -0.18 -4.49
CA LEU A 237 2.25 -1.00 -5.40
C LEU A 237 3.70 -1.21 -4.96
N SER A 238 4.20 -0.50 -3.94
CA SER A 238 5.52 -0.77 -3.38
C SER A 238 5.55 -2.04 -2.52
N LYS A 239 4.40 -2.39 -1.94
CA LYS A 239 4.16 -3.57 -1.12
C LYS A 239 2.80 -4.19 -1.51
N PRO A 240 2.66 -4.64 -2.77
CA PRO A 240 1.36 -4.88 -3.41
C PRO A 240 0.62 -6.11 -2.92
N LEU A 241 1.19 -6.91 -2.00
CA LEU A 241 0.54 -8.05 -1.37
C LEU A 241 0.46 -7.91 0.16
N ARG A 242 0.91 -6.78 0.72
CA ARG A 242 0.93 -6.58 2.16
C ARG A 242 -0.36 -5.93 2.64
N VAL A 243 -1.02 -6.60 3.57
CA VAL A 243 -2.22 -6.10 4.25
C VAL A 243 -1.80 -5.03 5.26
N ARG A 244 -2.33 -3.81 5.09
CA ARG A 244 -2.11 -2.71 6.03
C ARG A 244 -3.23 -2.65 7.06
N VAL A 245 -2.86 -2.52 8.34
CA VAL A 245 -3.82 -2.41 9.44
C VAL A 245 -3.94 -0.96 9.88
N GLY A 246 -5.03 -0.30 9.50
CA GLY A 246 -5.38 1.05 9.92
C GLY A 246 -6.24 1.11 11.19
N ARG A 247 -6.47 2.34 11.66
CA ARG A 247 -7.28 2.64 12.86
C ARG A 247 -8.71 2.10 12.77
N ARG A 248 -9.32 2.15 11.57
CA ARG A 248 -10.68 1.66 11.32
C ARG A 248 -10.81 0.17 11.65
N HIS A 249 -9.83 -0.64 11.26
CA HIS A 249 -9.86 -2.08 11.52
C HIS A 249 -9.79 -2.40 13.02
N PHE A 250 -8.95 -1.66 13.76
CA PHE A 250 -8.91 -1.76 15.22
C PHE A 250 -10.21 -1.34 15.87
N GLN A 251 -10.86 -0.28 15.39
CA GLN A 251 -12.14 0.17 15.92
C GLN A 251 -13.24 -0.88 15.68
N GLU A 252 -13.30 -1.45 14.49
CA GLU A 252 -14.26 -2.51 14.15
C GLU A 252 -14.03 -3.76 15.02
N ALA A 253 -12.78 -4.18 15.16
CA ALA A 253 -12.41 -5.30 16.03
C ALA A 253 -12.75 -5.02 17.50
N LEU A 254 -12.48 -3.81 18.00
CA LEU A 254 -12.78 -3.42 19.37
C LEU A 254 -14.29 -3.41 19.65
N ASN A 255 -15.11 -3.02 18.67
CA ASN A 255 -16.57 -3.03 18.80
C ASN A 255 -17.14 -4.46 18.95
N GLY A 256 -16.44 -5.47 18.40
CA GLY A 256 -16.81 -6.88 18.52
C GLY A 256 -16.17 -7.60 19.72
N LEU A 257 -15.22 -6.96 20.41
CA LEU A 257 -14.42 -7.60 21.44
C LEU A 257 -15.17 -7.63 22.78
N GLN A 258 -15.37 -8.82 23.32
CA GLN A 258 -15.83 -9.02 24.68
C GLN A 258 -14.61 -9.17 25.62
N PRO A 259 -14.41 -8.26 26.60
CA PRO A 259 -13.32 -8.41 27.55
C PRO A 259 -13.43 -9.71 28.35
N SER A 260 -12.31 -10.40 28.53
CA SER A 260 -12.26 -11.66 29.28
C SER A 260 -12.52 -11.50 30.77
N VAL A 261 -12.25 -10.31 31.33
CA VAL A 261 -12.46 -10.02 32.75
C VAL A 261 -13.67 -9.10 32.92
N PRO A 262 -14.72 -9.54 33.64
CA PRO A 262 -15.87 -8.70 33.92
C PRO A 262 -15.49 -7.56 34.88
N PRO A 263 -16.19 -6.41 34.85
CA PRO A 263 -15.84 -5.24 35.66
C PRO A 263 -15.95 -5.50 37.17
N GLU A 264 -16.82 -6.42 37.60
CA GLU A 264 -16.98 -6.80 39.00
C GLU A 264 -15.71 -7.45 39.57
N ASP A 265 -15.05 -8.30 38.76
CA ASP A 265 -13.80 -8.95 39.16
C ASP A 265 -12.65 -7.93 39.30
N LEU A 266 -12.63 -6.88 38.47
CA LEU A 266 -11.67 -5.79 38.64
C LEU A 266 -11.83 -5.07 39.97
N GLN A 267 -13.06 -4.73 40.35
CA GLN A 267 -13.33 -4.10 41.65
C GLN A 267 -12.87 -5.01 42.79
N ARG A 268 -13.13 -6.31 42.68
CA ARG A 268 -12.66 -7.31 43.65
C ARG A 268 -11.13 -7.33 43.75
N TYR A 269 -10.42 -7.28 42.62
CA TYR A 269 -8.96 -7.22 42.62
C TYR A 269 -8.41 -5.91 43.20
N GLU A 270 -9.10 -4.79 43.00
CA GLU A 270 -8.71 -3.51 43.60
C GLU A 270 -8.84 -3.53 45.13
N VAL A 271 -9.93 -4.09 45.66
CA VAL A 271 -10.13 -4.29 47.10
C VAL A 271 -9.02 -5.18 47.69
N LEU A 272 -8.79 -6.35 47.09
CA LEU A 272 -7.74 -7.27 47.53
C LEU A 272 -6.36 -6.60 47.49
N ARG A 273 -6.06 -5.83 46.43
CA ARG A 273 -4.80 -5.10 46.31
C ARG A 273 -4.62 -4.08 47.44
N ALA A 274 -5.66 -3.34 47.79
CA ALA A 274 -5.64 -2.36 48.88
C ALA A 274 -5.40 -3.05 50.24
N GLU A 275 -6.09 -4.16 50.51
CA GLU A 275 -5.90 -4.97 51.72
C GLU A 275 -4.45 -5.46 51.84
N TYR A 276 -3.90 -6.08 50.80
CA TYR A 276 -2.53 -6.62 50.83
C TYR A 276 -1.44 -5.54 50.91
N SER A 277 -1.66 -4.35 50.33
CA SER A 277 -0.69 -3.25 50.45
C SER A 277 -0.51 -2.74 51.87
N ASN A 278 -1.54 -2.85 52.72
CA ASN A 278 -1.48 -2.41 54.10
C ASN A 278 -0.73 -3.41 55.00
N THR A 279 -0.78 -4.70 54.68
CA THR A 279 -0.11 -5.75 55.47
C THR A 279 1.41 -5.83 55.29
N LYS A 280 1.99 -5.24 54.24
CA LYS A 280 3.43 -5.34 53.95
C LYS A 280 4.32 -4.40 54.79
N GLY A 281 3.73 -3.64 55.71
CA GLY A 281 4.41 -2.66 56.57
C GLY A 281 4.56 -3.06 58.04
N ILE A 282 4.31 -4.31 58.41
CA ILE A 282 4.54 -4.88 59.75
C ILE A 282 5.63 -5.94 59.63
#